data_AF-A0AAE9WX49-F1
#
_entry.id   AF-A0AAE9WX49-F1
#
_cell.length_a   1.000
_cell.length_b   1.000
_cell.length_c   1.000
_cell.angle_alpha   90.00
_cell.angle_beta   90.00
_cell.angle_gamma   90.00
#
_symmetry.space_group_name_H-M   'P 1'
#
loop_
_entity.id
_entity.type
_entity.pdbx_description
1 polymer ?
#
loop_
_entity_poly.entity_id
_entity_poly.type
_entity_poly.pdbx_seq_one_letter_code
_entity_poly.pdbx_strand_id
1 'polypeptide(L)'
;MSKLINSLLPYYVHKNILTPNLSFKKKVDFFFFYLDRYIYSPIFHKLCGNKTENEKNKLKKKFAKKLKQKFGINFGIYSNDNYYDNNTTKYDVNKNEEVEVAALWPNQIYHVNPLNVKKEIKDNKFNIVYIGHMSILVQIQNFNILIDPVLSNKIGLYNILGVKRIIKPGLRLENIPSIDFILLSNNRYDTMDFETLRRIVLRDNSIIIGGMNIRRYMLKSKFPVVYPLNWFNKLQFENLAFYYLPTITNSHRYIFDKNVYLPGSFFIHDKLHNTSIFYSGHSAYSNHFKQIQNYIKTIIKNDQIDLSILPIGIYKPRELYAHFHMSPSEALQVISYHARLFLIHKRYLNLFFILFYFILFYFFFFFFFFYPDPFRFKQ
;
A
#
# COMPACT_ATOMS: atom_id res chain seq x y z
N MET A 1 -29.24 2.02 -4.83
CA MET A 1 -27.91 2.67 -4.84
C MET A 1 -27.26 2.73 -3.44
N SER A 2 -27.91 3.24 -2.38
CA SER A 2 -27.29 3.34 -1.03
C SER A 2 -26.96 2.00 -0.37
N LYS A 3 -27.82 0.98 -0.45
CA LYS A 3 -27.52 -0.39 0.04
C LYS A 3 -26.30 -1.02 -0.66
N LEU A 4 -26.15 -0.82 -1.97
CA LEU A 4 -25.04 -1.32 -2.79
C LEU A 4 -23.73 -0.59 -2.48
N ILE A 5 -23.79 0.74 -2.34
CA ILE A 5 -22.65 1.55 -1.89
C ILE A 5 -22.24 1.15 -0.47
N ASN A 6 -23.19 0.83 0.40
CA ASN A 6 -22.90 0.33 1.75
C ASN A 6 -22.32 -1.10 1.77
N SER A 7 -22.62 -1.96 0.78
CA SER A 7 -22.07 -3.32 0.68
C SER A 7 -20.73 -3.38 -0.08
N LEU A 8 -20.50 -2.48 -1.04
CA LEU A 8 -19.30 -2.41 -1.87
C LEU A 8 -18.18 -1.54 -1.25
N LEU A 9 -18.53 -0.64 -0.35
CA LEU A 9 -17.62 0.03 0.60
C LEU A 9 -17.87 -0.54 2.00
N PRO A 10 -17.52 -1.81 2.27
CA PRO A 10 -17.78 -2.39 3.55
C PRO A 10 -16.96 -1.65 4.60
N TYR A 11 -17.70 -1.06 5.53
CA TYR A 11 -17.32 -0.69 6.88
C TYR A 11 -15.97 -1.28 7.29
N TYR A 12 -15.03 -0.38 7.56
CA TYR A 12 -13.74 -0.67 8.15
C TYR A 12 -13.95 -1.15 9.59
N VAL A 13 -13.33 -2.26 9.94
CA VAL A 13 -13.38 -2.80 11.31
C VAL A 13 -11.95 -2.86 11.81
N HIS A 14 -11.67 -2.08 12.85
CA HIS A 14 -10.73 -2.49 13.89
C HIS A 14 -11.10 -1.85 15.25
N LYS A 15 -11.51 -2.72 16.18
CA LYS A 15 -11.68 -2.59 17.66
C LYS A 15 -11.98 -1.18 18.26
N ASN A 16 -13.23 -0.98 18.67
CA ASN A 16 -13.69 -0.17 19.82
C ASN A 16 -13.42 1.35 19.91
N ILE A 17 -13.07 2.07 18.83
CA ILE A 17 -13.15 3.54 18.82
C ILE A 17 -13.86 4.01 17.54
N LEU A 18 -15.01 4.65 17.71
CA LEU A 18 -15.86 5.20 16.64
C LEU A 18 -15.19 6.42 15.99
N THR A 19 -14.86 6.37 14.70
CA THR A 19 -14.93 7.56 13.83
C THR A 19 -15.56 7.19 12.49
N PRO A 20 -16.29 8.13 11.87
CA PRO A 20 -17.71 7.91 11.59
C PRO A 20 -17.92 7.10 10.32
N ASN A 21 -19.05 6.39 10.29
CA ASN A 21 -19.74 6.03 9.06
C ASN A 21 -19.54 7.12 8.02
N LEU A 22 -18.68 6.89 7.02
CA LEU A 22 -18.54 7.81 5.90
C LEU A 22 -19.96 8.07 5.42
N SER A 23 -20.39 9.34 5.49
CA SER A 23 -21.73 9.71 5.06
C SER A 23 -21.92 9.23 3.62
N PHE A 24 -23.16 8.94 3.23
CA PHE A 24 -23.45 8.50 1.87
C PHE A 24 -22.82 9.44 0.82
N LYS A 25 -22.78 10.74 1.12
CA LYS A 25 -22.08 11.76 0.35
C LYS A 25 -20.57 11.48 0.20
N LYS A 26 -19.84 11.21 1.29
CA LYS A 26 -18.41 10.86 1.23
C LYS A 26 -18.15 9.56 0.45
N LYS A 27 -19.07 8.59 0.51
CA LYS A 27 -18.98 7.36 -0.30
C LYS A 27 -19.17 7.63 -1.80
N VAL A 28 -20.06 8.55 -2.16
CA VAL A 28 -20.25 9.01 -3.54
C VAL A 28 -19.05 9.82 -4.02
N ASP A 29 -18.52 10.73 -3.20
CA ASP A 29 -17.29 11.47 -3.50
C ASP A 29 -16.09 10.51 -3.73
N PHE A 30 -15.99 9.43 -2.95
CA PHE A 30 -14.99 8.37 -3.15
C PHE A 30 -15.14 7.66 -4.50
N PHE A 31 -16.37 7.32 -4.89
CA PHE A 31 -16.65 6.69 -6.18
C PHE A 31 -16.20 7.58 -7.34
N PHE A 32 -16.54 8.87 -7.28
CA PHE A 32 -16.16 9.84 -8.30
C PHE A 32 -14.67 10.17 -8.31
N PHE A 33 -13.98 10.12 -7.16
CA PHE A 33 -12.52 10.19 -7.10
C PHE A 33 -11.84 9.05 -7.88
N TYR A 34 -12.31 7.82 -7.71
CA TYR A 34 -11.78 6.67 -8.45
C TYR A 34 -12.08 6.79 -9.95
N LEU A 35 -13.31 7.17 -10.33
CA LEU A 35 -13.65 7.45 -11.72
C LEU A 35 -12.75 8.56 -12.30
N ASP A 36 -12.53 9.65 -11.56
CA ASP A 36 -11.66 10.74 -11.99
C ASP A 36 -10.23 10.25 -12.24
N ARG A 37 -9.67 9.54 -11.27
CA ARG A 37 -8.25 9.18 -11.26
C ARG A 37 -7.91 8.10 -12.28
N TYR A 38 -8.78 7.11 -12.47
CA TYR A 38 -8.47 5.90 -13.24
C TYR A 38 -9.16 5.83 -14.60
N ILE A 39 -10.23 6.62 -14.83
CA ILE A 39 -10.96 6.62 -16.10
C ILE A 39 -10.90 8.00 -16.74
N TYR A 40 -11.44 9.02 -16.07
CA TYR A 40 -11.57 10.35 -16.66
C TYR A 40 -10.22 11.00 -16.91
N SER A 41 -9.29 11.01 -15.95
CA SER A 41 -7.99 11.68 -16.10
C SER A 41 -7.14 11.06 -17.19
N PRO A 42 -7.00 9.72 -17.31
CA PRO A 42 -6.31 9.10 -18.44
C PRO A 42 -6.95 9.44 -19.79
N ILE A 43 -8.29 9.39 -19.89
CA ILE A 43 -9.02 9.75 -21.11
C ILE A 43 -8.80 11.23 -21.44
N PHE A 44 -8.95 12.11 -20.45
CA PHE A 44 -8.76 13.55 -20.57
C PHE A 44 -7.34 13.90 -21.00
N HIS A 45 -6.31 13.24 -20.43
CA HIS A 45 -4.93 13.40 -20.85
C HIS A 45 -4.71 13.00 -22.30
N LYS A 46 -5.33 11.90 -22.75
CA LYS A 46 -5.25 11.44 -24.14
C LYS A 46 -5.96 12.40 -25.10
N LEU A 47 -7.17 12.86 -24.74
CA LEU A 47 -7.96 13.80 -25.54
C LEU A 47 -7.32 15.20 -25.61
N CYS A 48 -6.66 15.62 -24.53
CA CYS A 48 -5.98 16.91 -24.45
C CYS A 48 -4.48 16.79 -24.76
N GLY A 49 -4.03 15.76 -25.49
CA GLY A 49 -2.60 15.48 -25.73
C GLY A 49 -1.78 16.70 -26.14
N ASN A 50 -2.37 17.55 -26.98
CA ASN A 50 -1.79 18.74 -27.60
C ASN A 50 -1.66 19.95 -26.65
N LYS A 51 -2.19 19.86 -25.42
CA LYS A 51 -2.21 20.95 -24.44
C LYS A 51 -1.08 20.83 -23.42
N THR A 52 -0.61 21.97 -22.94
CA THR A 52 0.38 22.00 -21.85
C THR A 52 -0.23 21.53 -20.53
N GLU A 53 0.61 21.17 -19.57
CA GLU A 53 0.18 20.66 -18.27
C GLU A 53 -0.64 21.69 -17.48
N ASN A 54 -0.25 22.97 -17.55
CA ASN A 54 -0.99 24.08 -16.94
C ASN A 54 -2.38 24.28 -17.55
N GLU A 55 -2.51 24.12 -18.87
CA GLU A 55 -3.81 24.20 -19.56
C GLU A 55 -4.74 23.04 -19.18
N LYS A 56 -4.19 21.82 -19.13
CA LYS A 56 -4.91 20.62 -18.65
C LYS A 56 -5.43 20.84 -17.23
N ASN A 57 -4.61 21.40 -16.35
CA ASN A 57 -5.00 21.70 -14.96
C ASN A 57 -6.11 22.75 -14.87
N LYS A 58 -6.04 23.82 -15.67
CA LYS A 58 -7.08 24.87 -15.71
C LYS A 58 -8.43 24.32 -16.18
N LEU A 59 -8.41 23.48 -17.23
CA LEU A 59 -9.60 22.81 -17.75
C LEU A 59 -10.20 21.83 -16.74
N LYS A 60 -9.36 21.01 -16.10
CA LYS A 60 -9.80 20.06 -15.08
C LYS A 60 -10.42 20.77 -13.86
N LYS A 61 -9.81 21.86 -13.38
CA LYS A 61 -10.38 22.71 -12.31
C LYS A 61 -11.75 23.29 -12.71
N LYS A 62 -11.89 23.79 -13.95
CA LYS A 62 -13.16 24.34 -14.44
C LYS A 62 -14.27 23.29 -14.50
N PHE A 63 -13.93 22.08 -14.96
CA PHE A 63 -14.87 20.95 -15.01
C PHE A 63 -15.29 20.48 -13.61
N ALA A 64 -14.32 20.31 -12.69
CA ALA A 64 -14.57 19.98 -11.29
C ALA A 64 -15.49 21.00 -10.61
N LYS A 65 -15.25 22.31 -10.82
CA LYS A 65 -16.10 23.38 -10.28
C LYS A 65 -17.55 23.30 -10.82
N LYS A 66 -17.71 23.02 -12.12
CA LYS A 66 -19.03 22.85 -12.74
C LYS A 66 -19.79 21.64 -12.19
N LEU A 67 -19.10 20.52 -11.96
CA LEU A 67 -19.70 19.33 -11.35
C LEU A 67 -20.09 19.56 -9.88
N LYS A 68 -19.24 20.26 -9.11
CA LYS A 68 -19.56 20.65 -7.74
C LYS A 68 -20.80 21.54 -7.67
N GLN A 69 -20.92 22.52 -8.57
CA GLN A 69 -22.09 23.39 -8.64
C GLN A 69 -23.37 22.64 -9.06
N LYS A 70 -23.27 21.75 -10.04
CA LYS A 70 -24.45 21.06 -10.59
C LYS A 70 -24.95 19.90 -9.71
N PHE A 71 -24.05 19.19 -9.05
CA PHE A 71 -24.36 17.94 -8.34
C PHE A 71 -23.95 17.93 -6.87
N GLY A 72 -23.28 18.98 -6.37
CA GLY A 72 -22.78 19.02 -4.98
C GLY A 72 -21.64 18.04 -4.68
N ILE A 73 -21.02 17.47 -5.73
CA ILE A 73 -19.96 16.44 -5.66
C ILE A 73 -18.59 17.10 -5.74
N ASN A 74 -17.68 16.76 -4.82
CA ASN A 74 -16.31 17.27 -4.85
C ASN A 74 -15.42 16.43 -5.77
N PHE A 75 -15.25 16.87 -7.02
CA PHE A 75 -14.34 16.24 -7.98
C PHE A 75 -12.90 16.78 -7.81
N GLY A 76 -12.02 16.06 -7.12
CA GLY A 76 -10.58 16.37 -7.10
C GLY A 76 -10.19 17.75 -6.52
N ILE A 77 -11.12 18.44 -5.85
CA ILE A 77 -10.86 19.63 -5.02
C ILE A 77 -11.03 19.17 -3.58
N TYR A 78 -9.98 18.59 -3.02
CA TYR A 78 -9.89 18.34 -1.58
C TYR A 78 -9.23 19.58 -0.98
N SER A 79 -10.06 20.54 -0.56
CA SER A 79 -9.62 21.55 0.39
C SER A 79 -9.52 20.90 1.77
N ASN A 80 -8.54 21.32 2.57
CA ASN A 80 -8.27 20.86 3.95
C ASN A 80 -9.40 21.18 4.96
N ASP A 81 -10.65 21.28 4.52
CA ASP A 81 -11.74 21.73 5.36
C ASP A 81 -12.26 20.55 6.21
N ASN A 82 -11.76 20.53 7.45
CA ASN A 82 -12.35 19.93 8.64
C ASN A 82 -12.14 18.42 8.84
N TYR A 83 -10.89 18.05 9.13
CA TYR A 83 -10.59 16.86 9.94
C TYR A 83 -10.13 17.28 11.34
N TYR A 84 -11.02 17.91 12.10
CA TYR A 84 -10.87 18.07 13.55
C TYR A 84 -11.55 16.88 14.22
N ASP A 85 -10.76 15.92 14.69
CA ASP A 85 -11.23 14.90 15.63
C ASP A 85 -11.09 15.50 17.04
N ASN A 86 -12.22 15.77 17.70
CA ASN A 86 -12.28 16.56 18.94
C ASN A 86 -11.65 15.89 20.18
N ASN A 87 -10.98 14.75 20.05
CA ASN A 87 -10.44 14.00 21.20
C ASN A 87 -8.97 13.55 21.09
N THR A 88 -8.15 14.23 20.29
CA THR A 88 -6.68 14.10 20.43
C THR A 88 -6.06 15.48 20.60
N THR A 89 -5.10 15.55 21.52
CA THR A 89 -4.39 16.76 21.96
C THR A 89 -4.10 17.72 20.82
N LYS A 90 -4.41 19.01 21.03
CA LYS A 90 -4.13 20.15 20.14
C LYS A 90 -2.77 19.98 19.47
N TYR A 91 -2.76 19.50 18.24
CA TYR A 91 -1.65 19.73 17.33
C TYR A 91 -1.90 21.12 16.76
N ASP A 92 -1.07 22.09 17.14
CA ASP A 92 -0.98 23.38 16.46
C ASP A 92 -0.51 23.13 15.03
N VAL A 93 -1.46 22.90 14.13
CA VAL A 93 -1.22 22.89 12.70
C VAL A 93 -1.10 24.34 12.29
N ASN A 94 0.15 24.78 12.09
CA ASN A 94 0.47 26.04 11.43
C ASN A 94 -0.43 26.19 10.18
N LYS A 95 -1.16 27.31 10.09
CA LYS A 95 -2.10 27.70 9.02
C LYS A 95 -1.46 27.85 7.61
N ASN A 96 -0.24 27.38 7.42
CA ASN A 96 0.54 27.48 6.19
C ASN A 96 0.80 26.12 5.54
N GLU A 97 -0.07 25.12 5.72
CA GLU A 97 -0.01 23.93 4.86
C GLU A 97 -0.48 24.30 3.45
N GLU A 98 0.48 24.59 2.57
CA GLU A 98 0.28 24.67 1.13
C GLU A 98 -0.63 23.53 0.69
N VAL A 99 -1.67 23.85 -0.08
CA VAL A 99 -2.58 22.86 -0.67
C VAL A 99 -1.74 21.87 -1.45
N GLU A 100 -1.47 20.71 -0.86
CA GLU A 100 -0.55 19.73 -1.42
C GLU A 100 -1.28 19.13 -2.64
N VAL A 101 -1.02 19.70 -3.83
CA VAL A 101 -1.70 19.32 -5.07
C VAL A 101 -1.38 17.85 -5.36
N ALA A 102 -2.38 17.07 -5.77
CA ALA A 102 -2.15 15.70 -6.19
C ALA A 102 -1.11 15.69 -7.32
N ALA A 103 0.09 15.16 -7.05
CA ALA A 103 1.17 15.13 -8.02
C ALA A 103 0.70 14.50 -9.34
N LEU A 104 0.91 15.19 -10.46
CA LEU A 104 0.59 14.70 -11.79
C LEU A 104 1.48 13.50 -12.12
N TRP A 105 0.97 12.64 -13.00
CA TRP A 105 1.76 11.50 -13.46
C TRP A 105 2.87 12.01 -14.38
N PRO A 106 4.14 11.61 -14.19
CA PRO A 106 5.19 12.03 -15.09
C PRO A 106 4.92 11.50 -16.51
N ASN A 107 5.16 12.34 -17.53
CA ASN A 107 4.95 11.98 -18.93
C ASN A 107 5.82 10.78 -19.36
N GLN A 108 6.93 10.56 -18.66
CA GLN A 108 7.84 9.44 -18.87
C GLN A 108 8.36 8.96 -17.52
N ILE A 109 8.41 7.64 -17.34
CA ILE A 109 9.04 7.03 -16.18
C ILE A 109 10.36 6.45 -16.66
N TYR A 110 11.47 6.96 -16.14
CA TYR A 110 12.79 6.43 -16.48
C TYR A 110 12.93 5.01 -15.92
N HIS A 111 13.32 4.08 -16.80
CA HIS A 111 13.68 2.75 -16.38
C HIS A 111 15.04 2.81 -15.68
N VAL A 112 15.08 2.44 -14.41
CA VAL A 112 16.36 2.15 -13.76
C VAL A 112 16.81 0.79 -14.29
N ASN A 113 17.98 0.74 -14.95
CA ASN A 113 18.57 -0.52 -15.37
C ASN A 113 18.78 -1.41 -14.13
N PRO A 114 18.50 -2.72 -14.23
CA PRO A 114 18.68 -3.63 -13.12
C PRO A 114 20.13 -3.56 -12.66
N LEU A 115 20.33 -3.16 -11.40
CA LEU A 115 21.63 -3.18 -10.77
C LEU A 115 22.12 -4.63 -10.76
N ASN A 116 23.39 -4.86 -11.12
CA ASN A 116 24.05 -6.12 -10.80
C ASN A 116 24.03 -6.28 -9.28
N VAL A 117 23.23 -7.21 -8.79
CA VAL A 117 23.18 -7.54 -7.36
C VAL A 117 24.55 -8.06 -6.98
N LYS A 118 25.27 -7.32 -6.12
CA LYS A 118 26.59 -7.75 -5.66
C LYS A 118 26.42 -9.02 -4.85
N LYS A 119 27.29 -10.01 -5.09
CA LYS A 119 27.34 -11.23 -4.29
C LYS A 119 27.84 -10.97 -2.86
N GLU A 120 28.65 -9.94 -2.67
CA GLU A 120 29.28 -9.61 -1.39
C GLU A 120 28.90 -8.20 -0.91
N ILE A 121 28.70 -8.07 0.40
CA ILE A 121 28.40 -6.81 1.09
C ILE A 121 29.73 -6.09 1.32
N LYS A 122 29.97 -4.95 0.64
CA LYS A 122 31.26 -4.25 0.71
C LYS A 122 31.56 -3.65 2.09
N ASP A 123 30.53 -3.24 2.82
CA ASP A 123 30.67 -2.47 4.08
C ASP A 123 30.30 -3.30 5.33
N ASN A 124 30.23 -4.63 5.21
CA ASN A 124 29.95 -5.61 6.27
C ASN A 124 28.67 -5.40 7.14
N LYS A 125 27.77 -4.45 6.80
CA LYS A 125 26.48 -4.29 7.49
C LYS A 125 25.33 -4.93 6.71
N PHE A 126 24.87 -4.28 5.65
CA PHE A 126 23.80 -4.79 4.79
C PHE A 126 23.77 -4.07 3.43
N ASN A 127 23.17 -4.69 2.42
CA ASN A 127 22.80 -4.06 1.15
C ASN A 127 21.27 -4.04 0.99
N ILE A 128 20.73 -2.96 0.44
CA ILE A 128 19.32 -2.84 0.07
C ILE A 128 19.19 -2.67 -1.43
N VAL A 129 18.41 -3.52 -2.06
CA VAL A 129 18.02 -3.37 -3.46
C VAL A 129 16.51 -3.20 -3.54
N TYR A 130 16.10 -2.04 -4.05
CA TYR A 130 14.71 -1.74 -4.28
C TYR A 130 14.25 -2.29 -5.62
N ILE A 131 13.37 -3.28 -5.57
CA ILE A 131 12.84 -3.97 -6.74
C ILE A 131 11.60 -3.24 -7.27
N GLY A 132 10.93 -2.45 -6.43
CA GLY A 132 9.79 -1.65 -6.81
C GLY A 132 8.50 -2.09 -6.12
N HIS A 133 7.58 -1.13 -5.97
CA HIS A 133 6.44 -1.27 -5.08
C HIS A 133 6.93 -1.58 -3.65
N MET A 134 6.45 -2.63 -2.98
CA MET A 134 6.87 -2.98 -1.63
C MET A 134 8.02 -3.98 -1.61
N SER A 135 8.48 -4.42 -2.79
CA SER A 135 9.45 -5.49 -2.94
C SER A 135 10.87 -4.97 -2.75
N ILE A 136 11.52 -5.53 -1.74
CA ILE A 136 12.88 -5.17 -1.35
C ILE A 136 13.70 -6.43 -1.12
N LEU A 137 14.88 -6.46 -1.71
CA LEU A 137 15.90 -7.43 -1.38
C LEU A 137 16.84 -6.80 -0.33
N VAL A 138 16.96 -7.48 0.80
CA VAL A 138 17.90 -7.15 1.87
C VAL A 138 18.97 -8.24 1.89
N GLN A 139 20.23 -7.85 1.76
CA GLN A 139 21.37 -8.76 1.97
C GLN A 139 22.00 -8.37 3.29
N ILE A 140 22.06 -9.29 4.25
CA ILE A 140 22.61 -9.06 5.59
C ILE A 140 23.31 -10.32 6.05
N GLN A 141 24.52 -10.18 6.60
CA GLN A 141 25.45 -11.30 6.74
C GLN A 141 25.59 -12.06 5.40
N ASN A 142 25.38 -13.37 5.40
CA ASN A 142 25.37 -14.22 4.20
C ASN A 142 23.96 -14.56 3.70
N PHE A 143 22.91 -13.91 4.25
CA PHE A 143 21.52 -14.19 3.91
C PHE A 143 20.94 -13.17 2.94
N ASN A 144 20.16 -13.67 1.98
CA ASN A 144 19.31 -12.87 1.11
C ASN A 144 17.85 -12.98 1.58
N ILE A 145 17.28 -11.85 2.00
CA ILE A 145 15.92 -11.73 2.50
C ILE A 145 15.10 -10.94 1.49
N LEU A 146 13.97 -11.50 1.06
CA LEU A 146 13.06 -10.83 0.14
C LEU A 146 11.76 -10.43 0.85
N ILE A 147 11.51 -9.14 0.94
CA ILE A 147 10.35 -8.57 1.66
C ILE A 147 9.25 -8.23 0.65
N ASP A 148 8.02 -8.65 0.94
CA ASP A 148 6.79 -8.41 0.14
C ASP A 148 7.02 -8.52 -1.38
N PRO A 149 7.51 -9.67 -1.89
CA PRO A 149 7.87 -9.83 -3.28
C PRO A 149 6.64 -9.85 -4.19
N VAL A 150 6.66 -8.93 -5.14
CA VAL A 150 5.71 -8.80 -6.23
C VAL A 150 6.55 -8.55 -7.47
N LEU A 151 6.71 -9.55 -8.32
CA LEU A 151 7.42 -9.43 -9.60
C LEU A 151 6.48 -9.63 -10.79
N SER A 152 5.26 -10.12 -10.58
CA SER A 152 4.28 -10.28 -11.64
C SER A 152 3.95 -8.95 -12.34
N ASN A 153 3.69 -9.07 -13.65
CA ASN A 153 3.22 -7.97 -14.48
C ASN A 153 1.78 -7.54 -14.13
N LYS A 154 1.00 -8.42 -13.50
CA LYS A 154 -0.36 -8.16 -13.06
C LYS A 154 -0.56 -8.78 -11.68
N ILE A 155 -1.22 -8.05 -10.79
CA ILE A 155 -1.62 -8.57 -9.46
C ILE A 155 -3.14 -8.59 -9.37
N GLY A 156 -3.69 -9.67 -8.81
CA GLY A 156 -5.13 -9.82 -8.64
C GLY A 156 -5.57 -11.27 -8.65
N LEU A 157 -6.86 -11.52 -8.83
CA LEU A 157 -7.41 -12.87 -8.84
C LEU A 157 -6.75 -13.68 -9.97
N TYR A 158 -6.00 -14.71 -9.56
CA TYR A 158 -5.22 -15.60 -10.44
C TYR A 158 -4.23 -14.89 -11.37
N ASN A 159 -3.82 -13.65 -11.09
CA ASN A 159 -3.03 -12.80 -11.99
C ASN A 159 -3.66 -12.58 -13.39
N ILE A 160 -4.94 -12.94 -13.56
CA ILE A 160 -5.73 -12.77 -14.80
C ILE A 160 -6.55 -11.50 -14.70
N LEU A 161 -7.29 -11.35 -13.60
CA LEU A 161 -8.15 -10.20 -13.29
C LEU A 161 -7.46 -9.36 -12.25
N GLY A 162 -6.94 -8.20 -12.65
CA GLY A 162 -6.01 -7.49 -11.79
C GLY A 162 -5.44 -6.19 -12.32
N VAL A 163 -4.73 -5.52 -11.41
CA VAL A 163 -3.96 -4.32 -11.63
C VAL A 163 -2.71 -4.66 -12.42
N LYS A 164 -2.52 -4.02 -13.58
CA LYS A 164 -1.27 -4.14 -14.35
C LYS A 164 -0.19 -3.22 -13.75
N ARG A 165 1.00 -3.76 -13.60
CA ARG A 165 2.23 -3.04 -13.28
C ARG A 165 2.57 -2.05 -14.40
N ILE A 166 2.89 -0.81 -14.02
CA ILE A 166 3.31 0.24 -14.96
C ILE A 166 4.82 0.18 -15.17
N ILE A 167 5.57 -0.02 -14.09
CA ILE A 167 7.03 -0.01 -14.08
C ILE A 167 7.52 -1.44 -13.87
N LYS A 168 8.29 -1.97 -14.82
CA LYS A 168 8.93 -3.29 -14.70
C LYS A 168 9.69 -3.38 -13.35
N PRO A 169 9.74 -4.56 -12.72
CA PRO A 169 10.50 -4.70 -11.49
C PRO A 169 11.98 -4.37 -11.75
N GLY A 170 12.63 -3.72 -10.79
CA GLY A 170 14.04 -3.32 -10.83
C GLY A 170 15.00 -4.52 -10.90
N LEU A 171 14.53 -5.72 -10.58
CA LEU A 171 15.21 -6.99 -10.84
C LEU A 171 14.24 -7.96 -11.51
N ARG A 172 14.69 -8.63 -12.57
CA ARG A 172 13.97 -9.80 -13.10
C ARG A 172 14.16 -10.96 -12.14
N LEU A 173 13.20 -11.89 -12.10
CA LEU A 173 13.26 -13.04 -11.18
C LEU A 173 14.55 -13.85 -11.39
N GLU A 174 14.98 -13.98 -12.65
CA GLU A 174 16.18 -14.71 -13.04
C GLU A 174 17.47 -14.05 -12.51
N ASN A 175 17.42 -12.75 -12.21
CA ASN A 175 18.54 -11.97 -11.68
C ASN A 175 18.48 -11.81 -10.15
N ILE A 176 17.44 -12.31 -9.49
CA ILE A 176 17.37 -12.33 -8.02
C ILE A 176 18.30 -13.45 -7.53
N PRO A 177 19.23 -13.18 -6.59
CA PRO A 177 20.08 -14.20 -6.00
C PRO A 177 19.24 -15.28 -5.30
N SER A 178 19.86 -16.38 -4.86
CA SER A 178 19.16 -17.38 -4.04
C SER A 178 18.59 -16.71 -2.79
N ILE A 179 17.31 -16.93 -2.50
CA ILE A 179 16.61 -16.32 -1.37
C ILE A 179 16.47 -17.31 -0.21
N ASP A 180 16.95 -16.93 0.96
CA ASP A 180 16.86 -17.75 2.17
C ASP A 180 15.53 -17.51 2.89
N PHE A 181 15.15 -16.24 3.02
CA PHE A 181 13.96 -15.82 3.77
C PHE A 181 13.04 -14.94 2.93
N ILE A 182 11.74 -15.17 3.03
CA ILE A 182 10.71 -14.31 2.47
C ILE A 182 9.87 -13.74 3.61
N LEU A 183 9.82 -12.42 3.72
CA LEU A 183 9.03 -11.73 4.75
C LEU A 183 7.73 -11.19 4.13
N LEU A 184 6.58 -11.55 4.71
CA LEU A 184 5.26 -11.13 4.23
C LEU A 184 4.53 -10.31 5.30
N SER A 185 4.33 -9.02 5.03
CA SER A 185 3.72 -8.07 5.97
C SER A 185 2.20 -8.24 6.05
N ASN A 186 1.56 -8.62 4.95
CA ASN A 186 0.12 -8.83 4.87
C ASN A 186 -0.26 -9.74 3.69
N ASN A 187 -1.54 -10.14 3.62
CA ASN A 187 -2.03 -11.08 2.61
C ASN A 187 -2.52 -10.45 1.30
N ARG A 188 -2.37 -9.14 1.08
CA ARG A 188 -2.92 -8.49 -0.12
C ARG A 188 -2.16 -8.87 -1.38
N TYR A 189 -2.81 -8.74 -2.54
CA TYR A 189 -2.20 -9.02 -3.85
C TYR A 189 -0.96 -8.18 -4.14
N ASP A 190 -0.87 -7.00 -3.55
CA ASP A 190 0.21 -6.05 -3.75
C ASP A 190 1.38 -6.24 -2.76
N THR A 191 1.37 -7.30 -1.96
CA THR A 191 2.49 -7.73 -1.09
C THR A 191 2.79 -9.22 -1.18
N MET A 192 1.77 -10.05 -1.44
CA MET A 192 1.87 -11.50 -1.50
C MET A 192 1.52 -12.00 -2.91
N ASP A 193 2.48 -11.95 -3.82
CA ASP A 193 2.32 -12.46 -5.18
C ASP A 193 2.61 -13.96 -5.24
N PHE A 194 1.57 -14.80 -5.27
CA PHE A 194 1.72 -16.25 -5.22
C PHE A 194 2.57 -16.82 -6.36
N GLU A 195 2.56 -16.23 -7.55
CA GLU A 195 3.38 -16.75 -8.65
C GLU A 195 4.86 -16.48 -8.40
N THR A 196 5.18 -15.26 -7.96
CA THR A 196 6.55 -14.92 -7.54
C THR A 196 7.00 -15.82 -6.39
N LEU A 197 6.18 -15.94 -5.34
CA LEU A 197 6.48 -16.76 -4.17
C LEU A 197 6.73 -18.23 -4.55
N ARG A 198 5.85 -18.81 -5.38
CA ARG A 198 5.96 -20.21 -5.80
C ARG A 198 7.26 -20.44 -6.58
N ARG A 199 7.60 -19.55 -7.53
CA ARG A 199 8.81 -19.69 -8.34
C ARG A 199 10.08 -19.60 -7.48
N ILE A 200 10.11 -18.71 -6.48
CA ILE A 200 11.26 -18.55 -5.58
C ILE A 200 11.38 -19.75 -4.65
N VAL A 201 10.30 -20.14 -3.97
CA VAL A 201 10.32 -21.27 -3.03
C VAL A 201 10.70 -22.59 -3.71
N LEU A 202 10.21 -22.82 -4.94
CA LEU A 202 10.60 -24.01 -5.71
C LEU A 202 12.07 -23.99 -6.14
N ARG A 203 12.65 -22.80 -6.37
CA ARG A 203 14.04 -22.66 -6.81
C ARG A 203 15.02 -22.76 -5.64
N ASP A 204 14.69 -22.13 -4.52
CA ASP A 204 15.64 -21.82 -3.45
C ASP A 204 15.31 -22.50 -2.10
N ASN A 205 14.17 -23.18 -1.98
CA ASN A 205 13.66 -23.73 -0.71
C ASN A 205 13.49 -22.68 0.41
N SER A 206 13.18 -21.44 0.04
CA SER A 206 13.09 -20.31 0.97
C SER A 206 12.10 -20.52 2.11
N ILE A 207 12.45 -20.01 3.28
CA ILE A 207 11.62 -19.97 4.47
C ILE A 207 10.69 -18.75 4.40
N ILE A 208 9.37 -18.96 4.45
CA ILE A 208 8.41 -17.86 4.52
C ILE A 208 8.12 -17.50 5.98
N ILE A 209 8.24 -16.23 6.33
CA ILE A 209 7.88 -15.68 7.64
C ILE A 209 6.77 -14.65 7.45
N GLY A 210 5.73 -14.72 8.27
CA GLY A 210 4.62 -13.79 8.22
C GLY A 210 3.75 -13.85 9.46
N GLY A 211 2.64 -13.15 9.43
CA GLY A 211 1.72 -13.09 10.57
C GLY A 211 0.94 -14.38 10.81
N MET A 212 0.32 -14.45 11.97
CA MET A 212 -0.69 -15.47 12.28
C MET A 212 -1.69 -15.64 11.13
N ASN A 213 -2.10 -16.90 10.93
CA ASN A 213 -2.99 -17.36 9.86
C ASN A 213 -2.42 -17.28 8.42
N ILE A 214 -1.14 -16.96 8.21
CA ILE A 214 -0.49 -17.06 6.89
C ILE A 214 -0.68 -18.42 6.21
N ARG A 215 -0.69 -19.52 6.99
CA ARG A 215 -0.85 -20.88 6.47
C ARG A 215 -2.20 -21.13 5.78
N ARG A 216 -3.21 -20.29 6.02
CA ARG A 216 -4.50 -20.37 5.29
C ARG A 216 -4.36 -20.01 3.81
N TYR A 217 -3.30 -19.29 3.45
CA TYR A 217 -3.03 -18.81 2.09
C TYR A 217 -1.93 -19.60 1.39
N MET A 218 -1.14 -20.35 2.15
CA MET A 218 0.04 -21.08 1.69
C MET A 218 -0.20 -22.58 1.76
N LEU A 219 -0.62 -23.18 0.65
CA LEU A 219 -0.81 -24.63 0.56
C LEU A 219 0.50 -25.36 0.86
N LYS A 220 0.48 -26.29 1.82
CA LYS A 220 1.66 -27.00 2.31
C LYS A 220 2.47 -27.68 1.20
N SER A 221 1.80 -28.20 0.16
CA SER A 221 2.46 -28.84 -0.99
C SER A 221 3.28 -27.88 -1.86
N LYS A 222 2.98 -26.58 -1.83
CA LYS A 222 3.69 -25.53 -2.58
C LYS A 222 4.63 -24.71 -1.71
N PHE A 223 4.37 -24.68 -0.40
CA PHE A 223 5.07 -23.86 0.59
C PHE A 223 5.34 -24.71 1.83
N PRO A 224 6.39 -25.55 1.81
CA PRO A 224 6.63 -26.52 2.87
C PRO A 224 6.98 -25.84 4.20
N VAL A 225 7.79 -24.78 4.16
CA VAL A 225 8.33 -24.09 5.34
C VAL A 225 7.74 -22.69 5.48
N VAL A 226 6.80 -22.54 6.41
CA VAL A 226 6.11 -21.27 6.70
C VAL A 226 6.03 -21.07 8.22
N TYR A 227 6.58 -19.96 8.72
CA TYR A 227 6.57 -19.60 10.15
C TYR A 227 5.58 -18.46 10.41
N PRO A 228 4.38 -18.77 10.95
CA PRO A 228 3.47 -17.76 11.47
C PRO A 228 4.02 -17.16 12.77
N LEU A 229 4.04 -15.84 12.87
CA LEU A 229 4.41 -15.10 14.08
C LEU A 229 3.24 -14.23 14.56
N ASN A 230 3.11 -14.13 15.88
CA ASN A 230 2.25 -13.12 16.51
C ASN A 230 3.06 -11.83 16.72
N TRP A 231 2.39 -10.71 16.97
CA TRP A 231 3.09 -9.47 17.32
C TRP A 231 3.93 -9.63 18.58
N PHE A 232 5.11 -9.00 18.57
CA PHE A 232 6.14 -9.07 19.61
C PHE A 232 6.79 -10.45 19.80
N ASN A 233 6.48 -11.41 18.91
CA ASN A 233 7.24 -12.65 18.81
C ASN A 233 8.34 -12.50 17.75
N LYS A 234 9.32 -13.41 17.81
CA LYS A 234 10.41 -13.46 16.84
C LYS A 234 10.71 -14.87 16.38
N LEU A 235 11.26 -14.97 15.18
CA LEU A 235 12.03 -16.14 14.74
C LEU A 235 13.52 -15.82 14.87
N GLN A 236 14.27 -16.69 15.51
CA GLN A 236 15.74 -16.59 15.60
C GLN A 236 16.36 -17.62 14.66
N PHE A 237 17.29 -17.19 13.82
CA PHE A 237 18.14 -18.05 13.00
C PHE A 237 19.59 -17.62 13.17
N GLU A 238 20.40 -18.43 13.85
CA GLU A 238 21.77 -18.08 14.22
C GLU A 238 21.85 -16.69 14.90
N ASN A 239 22.61 -15.75 14.34
CA ASN A 239 22.74 -14.38 14.83
C ASN A 239 21.68 -13.41 14.30
N LEU A 240 20.83 -13.85 13.37
CA LEU A 240 19.79 -13.05 12.74
C LEU A 240 18.43 -13.29 13.40
N ALA A 241 17.72 -12.22 13.73
CA ALA A 241 16.42 -12.28 14.37
C ALA A 241 15.38 -11.50 13.57
N PHE A 242 14.22 -12.14 13.34
CA PHE A 242 13.07 -11.56 12.67
C PHE A 242 11.95 -11.36 13.68
N TYR A 243 11.78 -10.13 14.16
CA TYR A 243 10.68 -9.76 15.04
C TYR A 243 9.47 -9.36 14.21
N TYR A 244 8.29 -9.87 14.56
CA TYR A 244 7.04 -9.47 13.94
C TYR A 244 6.34 -8.46 14.83
N LEU A 245 6.00 -7.29 14.29
CA LEU A 245 5.51 -6.14 15.05
C LEU A 245 4.18 -5.64 14.50
N PRO A 246 3.42 -4.84 15.24
CA PRO A 246 2.12 -4.35 14.78
C PRO A 246 2.18 -3.49 13.51
N THR A 247 1.08 -3.47 12.76
CA THR A 247 0.84 -2.57 11.62
C THR A 247 -0.64 -2.30 11.50
N ILE A 248 -1.00 -1.06 11.16
CA ILE A 248 -2.40 -0.67 10.95
C ILE A 248 -2.67 -0.64 9.46
N THR A 249 -3.35 -1.66 8.95
CA THR A 249 -3.67 -1.77 7.53
C THR A 249 -4.95 -2.57 7.30
N ASN A 250 -5.46 -2.53 6.08
CA ASN A 250 -6.61 -3.35 5.68
C ASN A 250 -6.12 -4.66 5.03
N SER A 251 -6.01 -5.72 5.83
CA SER A 251 -5.57 -7.05 5.39
C SER A 251 -6.75 -7.88 4.90
N HIS A 252 -6.81 -8.12 3.59
CA HIS A 252 -7.74 -9.05 2.96
C HIS A 252 -7.25 -9.38 1.54
N ARG A 253 -7.59 -10.57 1.05
CA ARG A 253 -7.33 -11.03 -0.32
C ARG A 253 -8.62 -11.42 -1.03
N TYR A 254 -9.58 -11.94 -0.28
CA TYR A 254 -10.88 -12.40 -0.75
C TYR A 254 -11.99 -11.58 -0.09
N ILE A 255 -13.24 -11.88 -0.44
CA ILE A 255 -14.40 -11.14 0.09
C ILE A 255 -14.65 -11.47 1.56
N PHE A 256 -14.37 -12.72 1.98
CA PHE A 256 -14.71 -13.24 3.30
C PHE A 256 -13.49 -13.47 4.23
N ASP A 257 -12.33 -12.90 3.90
CA ASP A 257 -11.08 -13.13 4.64
C ASP A 257 -10.54 -11.86 5.33
N LYS A 258 -11.39 -10.84 5.49
CA LYS A 258 -11.03 -9.58 6.14
C LYS A 258 -10.53 -9.80 7.55
N ASN A 259 -9.34 -9.26 7.84
CA ASN A 259 -8.64 -9.36 9.13
C ASN A 259 -8.39 -10.81 9.61
N VAL A 260 -8.48 -11.80 8.70
CA VAL A 260 -8.13 -13.18 9.04
C VAL A 260 -6.61 -13.35 9.16
N TYR A 261 -5.86 -12.80 8.20
CA TYR A 261 -4.40 -12.69 8.31
C TYR A 261 -4.07 -11.60 9.33
N LEU A 262 -3.09 -11.84 10.22
CA LEU A 262 -2.59 -10.81 11.13
C LEU A 262 -1.54 -9.94 10.43
N PRO A 263 -1.86 -8.73 9.94
CA PRO A 263 -0.85 -7.88 9.28
C PRO A 263 0.17 -7.37 10.29
N GLY A 264 1.37 -7.07 9.83
CA GLY A 264 2.46 -6.63 10.70
C GLY A 264 3.59 -5.95 9.95
N SER A 265 4.51 -5.46 10.76
CA SER A 265 5.81 -4.92 10.37
C SER A 265 6.90 -5.92 10.77
N PHE A 266 8.10 -5.74 10.23
CA PHE A 266 9.26 -6.55 10.60
C PHE A 266 10.34 -5.67 11.20
N PHE A 267 10.97 -6.17 12.26
CA PHE A 267 12.25 -5.67 12.73
C PHE A 267 13.28 -6.78 12.59
N ILE A 268 14.27 -6.56 11.74
CA ILE A 268 15.36 -7.49 11.43
C ILE A 268 16.57 -7.02 12.23
N HIS A 269 17.10 -7.88 13.09
CA HIS A 269 18.25 -7.58 13.92
C HIS A 269 19.34 -8.62 13.73
N ASP A 270 20.48 -8.16 13.24
CA ASP A 270 21.72 -8.90 13.23
C ASP A 270 22.49 -8.59 14.52
N LYS A 271 22.61 -9.60 15.39
CA LYS A 271 23.33 -9.48 16.66
C LYS A 271 24.84 -9.48 16.51
N LEU A 272 25.37 -10.08 15.44
CA LEU A 272 26.81 -10.21 15.22
C LEU A 272 27.44 -8.85 14.92
N HIS A 273 26.80 -8.07 14.04
CA HIS A 273 27.26 -6.73 13.66
C HIS A 273 26.43 -5.59 14.28
N ASN A 274 25.55 -5.93 15.24
CA ASN A 274 24.57 -5.05 15.86
C ASN A 274 23.85 -4.15 14.84
N THR A 275 23.38 -4.77 13.76
CA THR A 275 22.77 -4.08 12.62
C THR A 275 21.26 -4.29 12.63
N SER A 276 20.50 -3.24 12.36
CA SER A 276 19.05 -3.25 12.55
C SER A 276 18.26 -2.57 11.42
N ILE A 277 17.25 -3.26 10.91
CA ILE A 277 16.40 -2.81 9.83
C ILE A 277 14.93 -2.92 10.25
N PHE A 278 14.21 -1.81 10.23
CA PHE A 278 12.77 -1.77 10.44
C PHE A 278 12.03 -1.63 9.11
N TYR A 279 11.06 -2.49 8.88
CA TYR A 279 10.15 -2.45 7.74
C TYR A 279 8.72 -2.31 8.26
N SER A 280 8.08 -1.16 8.07
CA SER A 280 6.76 -0.91 8.67
C SER A 280 5.60 -1.65 7.99
N GLY A 281 5.85 -2.38 6.90
CA GLY A 281 4.78 -2.82 6.03
C GLY A 281 3.94 -1.65 5.51
N HIS A 282 2.73 -1.95 5.07
CA HIS A 282 1.81 -0.97 4.52
C HIS A 282 0.93 -0.35 5.62
N SER A 283 1.49 0.53 6.48
CA SER A 283 0.82 1.03 7.68
C SER A 283 0.23 2.44 7.56
N ALA A 284 -0.87 2.68 8.26
CA ALA A 284 -1.29 4.00 8.73
C ALA A 284 -0.38 4.51 9.85
N TYR A 285 -0.41 5.81 10.10
CA TYR A 285 0.24 6.43 11.25
C TYR A 285 -0.67 6.42 12.48
N SER A 286 -0.12 6.03 13.63
CA SER A 286 -0.77 6.10 14.95
C SER A 286 0.28 5.95 16.06
N ASN A 287 -0.17 6.01 17.31
CA ASN A 287 0.67 5.86 18.51
C ASN A 287 1.31 4.46 18.64
N HIS A 288 0.89 3.47 17.86
CA HIS A 288 1.53 2.14 17.86
C HIS A 288 3.01 2.21 17.46
N PHE A 289 3.43 3.19 16.65
CA PHE A 289 4.84 3.39 16.32
C PHE A 289 5.69 3.75 17.54
N LYS A 290 5.13 4.48 18.52
CA LYS A 290 5.83 4.75 19.79
C LYS A 290 6.00 3.49 20.62
N GLN A 291 4.99 2.61 20.63
CA GLN A 291 5.08 1.31 21.30
C GLN A 291 6.14 0.42 20.65
N ILE A 292 6.14 0.37 19.32
CA ILE A 292 7.16 -0.33 18.53
C ILE A 292 8.55 0.21 18.85
N GLN A 293 8.74 1.53 18.85
CA GLN A 293 10.01 2.16 19.15
C GLN A 293 10.50 1.77 20.55
N ASN A 294 9.66 1.90 21.57
CA ASN A 294 10.01 1.54 22.95
C ASN A 294 10.41 0.06 23.04
N TYR A 295 9.68 -0.83 22.37
CA TYR A 295 10.01 -2.24 22.31
C TYR A 295 11.36 -2.49 21.62
N ILE A 296 11.59 -1.91 20.44
CA ILE A 296 12.86 -2.04 19.71
C ILE A 296 14.04 -1.54 20.54
N LYS A 297 13.90 -0.41 21.26
CA LYS A 297 14.94 0.10 22.15
C LYS A 297 15.36 -0.90 23.23
N THR A 298 14.46 -1.77 23.69
CA THR A 298 14.83 -2.85 24.62
C THR A 298 15.69 -3.93 23.96
N ILE A 299 15.50 -4.16 22.65
CA ILE A 299 16.25 -5.17 21.87
C ILE A 299 17.65 -4.67 21.53
N ILE A 300 17.76 -3.44 21.02
CA ILE A 300 19.03 -2.84 20.61
C ILE A 300 19.70 -2.03 21.73
N LYS A 301 19.25 -2.16 22.98
CA LYS A 301 19.83 -1.52 24.17
C LYS A 301 20.00 0.00 24.03
N ASN A 302 18.94 0.69 23.60
CA ASN A 302 18.89 2.13 23.33
C ASN A 302 19.81 2.63 22.20
N ASP A 303 20.35 1.73 21.37
CA ASP A 303 21.03 2.11 20.13
C ASP A 303 20.02 2.63 19.08
N GLN A 304 20.54 3.14 17.96
CA GLN A 304 19.76 3.63 16.83
C GLN A 304 19.46 2.53 15.81
N ILE A 305 18.29 2.61 15.19
CA ILE A 305 17.90 1.70 14.09
C ILE A 305 18.64 2.10 12.83
N ASP A 306 19.48 1.27 12.23
CA ASP A 306 20.32 1.66 11.07
C ASP A 306 19.50 2.06 9.84
N LEU A 307 18.35 1.41 9.61
CA LEU A 307 17.48 1.67 8.47
C LEU A 307 16.00 1.51 8.83
N SER A 308 15.19 2.51 8.48
CA SER A 308 13.73 2.41 8.49
C SER A 308 13.15 2.54 7.08
N ILE A 309 12.36 1.55 6.71
CA ILE A 309 11.70 1.44 5.41
C ILE A 309 10.20 1.70 5.59
N LEU A 310 9.73 2.81 5.04
CA LEU A 310 8.37 3.31 5.26
C LEU A 310 7.63 3.59 3.93
N PRO A 311 6.32 3.28 3.85
CA PRO A 311 5.51 3.58 2.67
C PRO A 311 5.13 5.06 2.65
N ILE A 312 5.20 5.68 1.48
CA ILE A 312 4.75 7.07 1.26
C ILE A 312 3.76 7.21 0.10
N GLY A 313 3.26 6.08 -0.40
CA GLY A 313 2.35 6.03 -1.54
C GLY A 313 0.88 5.83 -1.14
N ILE A 314 -0.02 6.36 -2.01
CA ILE A 314 -1.48 6.20 -1.89
C ILE A 314 -1.99 6.73 -0.53
N TYR A 315 -1.51 7.89 -0.12
CA TYR A 315 -1.94 8.52 1.12
C TYR A 315 -3.08 9.53 0.92
N LYS A 316 -3.44 9.83 -0.34
CA LYS A 316 -4.44 10.84 -0.71
C LYS A 316 -5.67 10.27 -1.44
N PRO A 317 -6.85 10.84 -1.17
CA PRO A 317 -7.12 11.92 -0.21
C PRO A 317 -7.08 11.44 1.26
N ARG A 318 -6.69 12.31 2.20
CA ARG A 318 -6.36 11.92 3.58
C ARG A 318 -7.57 11.36 4.33
N GLU A 319 -8.76 11.92 4.11
CA GLU A 319 -10.01 11.51 4.77
C GLU A 319 -10.38 10.05 4.51
N LEU A 320 -9.80 9.46 3.47
CA LEU A 320 -10.08 8.09 3.03
C LEU A 320 -8.92 7.15 3.34
N TYR A 321 -7.68 7.61 3.18
CA TYR A 321 -6.50 6.75 3.28
C TYR A 321 -5.76 6.86 4.62
N ALA A 322 -5.99 7.89 5.43
CA ALA A 322 -5.28 8.06 6.71
C ALA A 322 -5.38 6.84 7.64
N HIS A 323 -6.49 6.10 7.56
CA HIS A 323 -6.74 4.91 8.37
C HIS A 323 -5.95 3.66 7.93
N PHE A 324 -5.32 3.65 6.74
CA PHE A 324 -4.51 2.51 6.26
C PHE A 324 -3.17 2.90 5.65
N HIS A 325 -2.90 4.19 5.45
CA HIS A 325 -1.72 4.72 4.78
C HIS A 325 -1.21 5.97 5.47
N MET A 326 0.04 5.92 5.91
CA MET A 326 0.73 7.11 6.34
C MET A 326 1.05 8.05 5.17
N SER A 327 1.08 9.36 5.43
CA SER A 327 1.59 10.37 4.50
C SER A 327 3.13 10.46 4.54
N PRO A 328 3.78 11.14 3.57
CA PRO A 328 5.20 11.46 3.66
C PRO A 328 5.56 12.21 4.95
N SER A 329 4.74 13.19 5.36
CA SER A 329 4.95 13.94 6.60
C SER A 329 4.83 13.07 7.84
N GLU A 330 3.87 12.14 7.86
CA GLU A 330 3.74 11.16 8.94
C GLU A 330 4.90 10.16 8.94
N ALA A 331 5.41 9.75 7.78
CA ALA A 331 6.61 8.94 7.68
C ALA A 331 7.82 9.68 8.27
N LEU A 332 7.97 10.98 8.03
CA LEU A 332 8.98 11.83 8.69
C LEU A 332 8.81 11.87 10.21
N GLN A 333 7.58 11.86 10.73
CA GLN A 333 7.35 11.73 12.17
C GLN A 333 7.75 10.35 12.70
N VAL A 334 7.49 9.27 11.96
CA VAL A 334 8.01 7.95 12.36
C VAL A 334 9.54 7.97 12.37
N ILE A 335 10.19 8.64 11.43
CA ILE A 335 11.65 8.74 11.34
C ILE A 335 12.24 9.68 12.38
N SER A 336 11.56 10.73 12.85
CA SER A 336 12.10 11.51 13.97
C SER A 336 12.32 10.64 15.22
N TYR A 337 11.74 9.44 15.22
CA TYR A 337 11.96 8.38 16.20
C TYR A 337 12.97 7.27 15.78
N HIS A 338 13.47 7.24 14.54
CA HIS A 338 14.31 6.19 13.92
C HIS A 338 15.51 6.75 13.11
N ALA A 339 16.53 5.97 12.73
CA ALA A 339 17.55 6.44 11.76
C ALA A 339 17.13 6.15 10.29
N ARG A 340 18.04 6.48 9.36
CA ARG A 340 17.99 6.58 7.88
C ARG A 340 16.73 6.06 7.17
N LEU A 341 16.25 6.85 6.21
CA LEU A 341 14.98 6.65 5.51
C LEU A 341 15.13 5.96 4.15
N PHE A 342 14.35 4.89 3.94
CA PHE A 342 14.06 4.37 2.60
C PHE A 342 12.59 4.51 2.25
N LEU A 343 12.29 5.35 1.26
CA LEU A 343 10.93 5.70 0.86
C LEU A 343 10.39 4.75 -0.20
N ILE A 344 9.33 4.02 0.14
CA ILE A 344 8.62 3.18 -0.82
C ILE A 344 7.49 3.99 -1.46
N HIS A 345 7.65 4.31 -2.75
CA HIS A 345 6.58 4.92 -3.53
C HIS A 345 5.69 3.85 -4.15
N LYS A 346 4.41 3.82 -3.78
CA LYS A 346 3.41 2.82 -4.25
C LYS A 346 2.82 3.08 -5.66
N ARG A 347 3.52 3.80 -6.55
CA ARG A 347 3.06 4.13 -7.92
C ARG A 347 3.55 3.12 -8.99
N TYR A 348 3.93 1.90 -8.60
CA TYR A 348 4.42 0.90 -9.56
C TYR A 348 3.30 0.13 -10.26
N LEU A 349 2.09 0.22 -9.70
CA LEU A 349 0.92 -0.54 -10.10
C LEU A 349 -0.15 0.45 -10.52
N ASN A 350 -0.66 0.30 -11.75
CA ASN A 350 -1.83 1.04 -12.18
C ASN A 350 -2.97 0.42 -11.40
N LEU A 351 -3.29 0.96 -10.22
CA LEU A 351 -4.38 0.48 -9.38
C LEU A 351 -5.75 0.75 -10.04
N PHE A 352 -5.94 0.21 -11.23
CA PHE A 352 -7.12 -0.49 -11.71
C PHE A 352 -7.48 -1.57 -10.69
N PHE A 353 -7.89 -1.12 -9.50
CA PHE A 353 -8.60 -1.94 -8.53
C PHE A 353 -9.57 -2.75 -9.37
N ILE A 354 -9.46 -4.08 -9.31
CA ILE A 354 -10.30 -4.99 -10.06
C ILE A 354 -11.68 -4.39 -10.10
N LEU A 355 -11.95 -4.03 -11.34
CA LEU A 355 -12.83 -3.05 -11.90
C LEU A 355 -14.09 -2.89 -11.00
N PHE A 356 -14.82 -1.78 -11.01
CA PHE A 356 -15.36 -1.26 -12.26
C PHE A 356 -16.10 -2.37 -13.13
N TYR A 357 -16.01 -3.65 -12.72
CA TYR A 357 -16.51 -4.95 -13.20
C TYR A 357 -17.82 -5.30 -12.49
N PHE A 358 -18.20 -4.61 -11.41
CA PHE A 358 -19.63 -4.50 -11.06
C PHE A 358 -20.25 -3.14 -11.36
N ILE A 359 -19.45 -2.08 -11.53
CA ILE A 359 -19.94 -0.82 -12.11
C ILE A 359 -20.47 -1.08 -13.54
N LEU A 360 -19.93 -2.08 -14.26
CA LEU A 360 -20.46 -2.59 -15.53
C LEU A 360 -21.58 -3.65 -15.40
N PHE A 361 -21.52 -4.60 -14.45
CA PHE A 361 -22.48 -5.71 -14.46
C PHE A 361 -23.92 -5.27 -14.13
N TYR A 362 -24.14 -4.26 -13.28
CA TYR A 362 -25.51 -3.83 -12.91
C TYR A 362 -26.02 -2.57 -13.62
N PHE A 363 -25.11 -1.69 -14.06
CA PHE A 363 -25.53 -0.58 -14.93
C PHE A 363 -26.05 -1.13 -16.28
N PHE A 364 -25.53 -2.28 -16.75
CA PHE A 364 -26.05 -3.01 -17.91
C PHE A 364 -27.27 -3.88 -17.62
N PHE A 365 -27.45 -4.46 -16.43
CA PHE A 365 -28.61 -5.33 -16.16
C PHE A 365 -29.91 -4.55 -15.87
N PHE A 366 -29.84 -3.33 -15.34
CA PHE A 366 -31.07 -2.58 -14.95
C PHE A 366 -31.53 -1.55 -15.99
N PHE A 367 -30.62 -0.91 -16.72
CA PHE A 367 -30.99 0.03 -17.79
C PHE A 367 -31.60 -0.68 -19.02
N PHE A 368 -31.19 -1.93 -19.28
CA PHE A 368 -31.74 -2.77 -20.37
C PHE A 368 -33.05 -3.50 -20.02
N PHE A 369 -33.45 -3.57 -18.73
CA PHE A 369 -34.68 -4.27 -18.32
C PHE A 369 -35.79 -3.37 -17.75
N PHE A 370 -35.49 -2.19 -17.19
CA PHE A 370 -36.51 -1.39 -16.48
C PHE A 370 -36.62 0.09 -16.88
N TYR A 371 -35.83 0.56 -17.83
CA TYR A 371 -36.09 1.84 -18.48
C TYR A 371 -36.42 1.64 -19.96
N PRO A 372 -37.67 1.27 -20.29
CA PRO A 372 -38.25 1.70 -21.55
C PRO A 372 -38.62 3.20 -21.55
N ASP A 373 -38.47 3.97 -20.45
CA ASP A 373 -38.86 5.39 -20.50
C ASP A 373 -38.21 6.34 -19.46
N PRO A 374 -37.05 6.98 -19.77
CA PRO A 374 -36.39 7.91 -18.85
C PRO A 374 -36.92 9.36 -18.93
N PHE A 375 -38.00 9.61 -19.69
CA PHE A 375 -38.56 10.94 -19.91
C PHE A 375 -40.09 11.00 -19.70
N ARG A 376 -40.55 11.03 -18.44
CA ARG A 376 -41.79 11.74 -18.09
C ARG A 376 -41.54 12.71 -16.93
N PHE A 377 -41.26 13.96 -17.31
CA PHE A 377 -41.51 15.14 -16.51
C PHE A 377 -43.02 15.46 -16.52
N LYS A 378 -43.51 16.11 -15.43
CA LYS A 378 -44.89 16.51 -15.06
C LYS A 378 -45.57 15.52 -14.09
N GLN A 379 -46.09 15.91 -12.93
CA GLN A 379 -46.45 17.21 -12.34
C GLN A 379 -45.96 17.29 -10.90
#